data_AF-A0A9N8J077-F1
#
_entry.id   AF-A0A9N8J077-F1
#
_cell.length_a   1.000
_cell.length_b   1.000
_cell.length_c   1.000
_cell.angle_alpha   90.00
_cell.angle_beta   90.00
_cell.angle_gamma   90.00
#
_symmetry.space_group_name_H-M   'P 1'
#
loop_
_entity.id
_entity.type
_entity.pdbx_description
1 polymer ?
#
loop_
_entity_poly.entity_id
_entity_poly.type
_entity_poly.pdbx_seq_one_letter_code
_entity_poly.pdbx_strand_id
1 'polypeptide(L)'
;MKNFFISALAMLSIIGCLNGIINYFFLWENNGKKYCKQYIENSKKIKVRVDEKNFDEKFGYTNYLKYTIFYKGITGGSKDYMFLDNYTHKYFKIMRFDIHDLSITSGQISQIDGKELYIMVNNEEINDKSYGTFSNPIHVFYYKGVEKPIQKYWFSREENKIVYESIEPTQKEYEYNVTQYLTYVMTAKMFKERFDKNKS
;
A
#
# COMPACT_ATOMS: atom_id res chain seq x y z
N MET A 1 46.44 22.59 -1.28
CA MET A 1 45.49 21.82 -2.13
C MET A 1 45.39 20.35 -1.72
N LYS A 2 46.48 19.57 -1.64
CA LYS A 2 46.45 18.14 -1.29
C LYS A 2 45.73 17.81 0.04
N ASN A 3 45.97 18.59 1.10
CA ASN A 3 45.34 18.39 2.40
C ASN A 3 43.82 18.66 2.38
N PHE A 4 43.35 19.58 1.53
CA PHE A 4 41.94 19.87 1.34
C PHE A 4 41.21 18.73 0.62
N PHE A 5 41.85 18.13 -0.40
CA PHE A 5 41.29 16.95 -1.07
C PHE A 5 41.21 15.74 -0.14
N ILE A 6 42.23 15.52 0.69
CA ILE A 6 42.23 14.42 1.67
C ILE A 6 41.15 14.63 2.73
N SER A 7 40.98 15.85 3.26
CA SER A 7 39.91 16.13 4.23
C SER A 7 38.52 16.02 3.61
N ALA A 8 38.33 16.45 2.37
CA ALA A 8 37.06 16.28 1.64
C ALA A 8 36.70 14.81 1.41
N LEU A 9 37.68 13.98 1.00
CA LEU A 9 37.49 12.53 0.82
C LEU A 9 37.18 11.82 2.14
N ALA A 10 37.85 12.18 3.23
CA ALA A 10 37.57 11.64 4.55
C ALA A 10 36.15 12.00 5.01
N MET A 11 35.72 13.25 4.79
CA MET A 11 34.37 13.71 5.12
C MET A 11 33.29 12.97 4.31
N LEU A 12 33.48 12.79 3.00
CA LEU A 12 32.58 12.00 2.16
C LEU A 12 32.50 10.54 2.60
N SER A 13 33.63 9.96 3.00
CA SER A 13 33.69 8.58 3.50
C SER A 13 32.92 8.41 4.81
N ILE A 14 33.09 9.34 5.76
CA ILE A 14 32.35 9.33 7.03
C ILE A 14 30.86 9.46 6.78
N ILE A 15 30.44 10.38 5.90
CA ILE A 15 29.03 10.57 5.53
C ILE A 15 28.46 9.30 4.86
N GLY A 16 29.23 8.65 3.98
CA GLY A 16 28.86 7.38 3.37
C GLY A 16 28.65 6.27 4.39
N CYS A 17 29.59 6.10 5.33
CA CYS A 17 29.50 5.12 6.41
C CYS A 17 28.29 5.38 7.31
N LEU A 18 28.03 6.64 7.71
CA LEU A 18 26.89 7.00 8.54
C LEU A 18 25.56 6.72 7.83
N ASN A 19 25.43 7.05 6.54
CA ASN A 19 24.23 6.67 5.76
C ASN A 19 24.07 5.15 5.68
N GLY A 20 25.16 4.40 5.49
CA GLY A 20 25.13 2.94 5.48
C GLY A 20 24.63 2.35 6.80
N ILE A 21 25.10 2.87 7.92
CA ILE A 21 24.67 2.46 9.27
C ILE A 21 23.19 2.79 9.48
N ILE A 22 22.76 4.01 9.15
CA ILE A 22 21.35 4.42 9.28
C ILE A 22 20.46 3.52 8.42
N ASN A 23 20.83 3.27 7.17
CA ASN A 23 20.08 2.37 6.29
C ASN A 23 20.04 0.95 6.85
N TYR A 24 21.15 0.42 7.38
CA TYR A 24 21.20 -0.93 7.95
C TYR A 24 20.29 -1.11 9.18
N PHE A 25 20.23 -0.12 10.08
CA PHE A 25 19.43 -0.23 11.30
C PHE A 25 17.96 0.17 11.11
N PHE A 26 17.67 1.14 10.24
CA PHE A 26 16.33 1.71 10.09
C PHE A 26 15.57 1.26 8.83
N LEU A 27 16.25 0.66 7.84
CA LEU A 27 15.59 0.07 6.67
C LEU A 27 15.67 -1.44 6.75
N TRP A 28 14.55 -2.06 7.09
CA TRP A 28 14.42 -3.50 6.90
C TRP A 28 14.16 -3.76 5.43
N GLU A 29 15.16 -4.25 4.72
CA GLU A 29 15.02 -4.59 3.30
C GLU A 29 14.31 -5.94 3.13
N ASN A 30 13.01 -5.97 3.41
CA ASN A 30 12.17 -7.05 2.94
C ASN A 30 12.20 -7.05 1.41
N ASN A 31 12.56 -8.17 0.78
CA ASN A 31 12.56 -8.25 -0.67
C ASN A 31 11.14 -8.45 -1.21
N GLY A 32 10.26 -7.46 -1.03
CA GLY A 32 8.85 -7.57 -1.41
C GLY A 32 8.65 -7.88 -2.90
N LYS A 33 9.53 -7.36 -3.77
CA LYS A 33 9.50 -7.63 -5.22
C LYS A 33 9.64 -9.13 -5.52
N LYS A 34 10.52 -9.85 -4.81
CA LYS A 34 10.71 -11.29 -4.98
C LYS A 34 9.45 -12.09 -4.64
N TYR A 35 8.68 -11.65 -3.65
CA TYR A 35 7.53 -12.39 -3.12
C TYR A 35 6.16 -11.84 -3.57
N CYS A 36 6.13 -10.76 -4.35
CA CYS A 36 4.89 -10.15 -4.86
C CYS A 36 4.03 -11.17 -5.62
N LYS A 37 4.63 -11.92 -6.56
CA LYS A 37 3.92 -12.95 -7.32
C LYS A 37 3.32 -14.02 -6.40
N GLN A 38 4.10 -14.57 -5.48
CA GLN A 38 3.63 -15.55 -4.50
C GLN A 38 2.48 -15.00 -3.63
N TYR A 39 2.56 -13.74 -3.21
CA TYR A 39 1.51 -13.10 -2.42
C TYR A 39 0.19 -13.00 -3.19
N ILE A 40 0.26 -12.58 -4.46
CA ILE A 40 -0.91 -12.45 -5.34
C ILE A 40 -1.49 -13.82 -5.67
N GLU A 41 -0.66 -14.81 -5.96
CA GLU A 41 -1.09 -16.19 -6.21
C GLU A 41 -1.74 -16.83 -4.98
N ASN A 42 -1.28 -16.48 -3.78
CA ASN A 42 -1.90 -16.87 -2.50
C ASN A 42 -3.06 -15.94 -2.09
N SER A 43 -3.63 -15.17 -3.01
CA SER A 43 -4.80 -14.33 -2.75
C SER A 43 -6.03 -14.90 -3.44
N LYS A 44 -7.20 -14.66 -2.85
CA LYS A 44 -8.49 -15.04 -3.43
C LYS A 44 -9.39 -13.83 -3.61
N LYS A 45 -10.21 -13.90 -4.66
CA LYS A 45 -11.28 -12.93 -4.89
C LYS A 45 -12.46 -13.24 -3.98
N ILE A 46 -12.90 -12.27 -3.20
CA ILE A 46 -14.13 -12.37 -2.41
C ILE A 46 -15.06 -11.20 -2.73
N LYS A 47 -16.35 -11.39 -2.44
CA LYS A 47 -17.37 -10.35 -2.54
C LYS A 47 -17.64 -9.79 -1.14
N VAL A 48 -17.61 -8.48 -1.01
CA VAL A 48 -17.89 -7.75 0.24
C VAL A 48 -18.92 -6.66 0.00
N ARG A 49 -19.60 -6.22 1.05
CA ARG A 49 -20.50 -5.07 1.04
C ARG A 49 -20.03 -4.04 2.06
N VAL A 50 -19.66 -2.87 1.58
CA VAL A 50 -19.12 -1.78 2.41
C VAL A 50 -20.23 -1.23 3.32
N ASP A 51 -19.93 -1.10 4.62
CA ASP A 51 -20.81 -0.46 5.59
C ASP A 51 -20.68 1.07 5.56
N GLU A 52 -21.82 1.72 5.28
CA GLU A 52 -21.99 3.18 5.21
C GLU A 52 -21.59 3.91 6.49
N LYS A 53 -21.72 3.26 7.65
CA LYS A 53 -21.46 3.92 8.94
C LYS A 53 -20.01 3.81 9.39
N ASN A 54 -19.24 2.92 8.78
CA ASN A 54 -17.89 2.57 9.20
C ASN A 54 -16.85 2.76 8.09
N PHE A 55 -17.22 3.43 7.01
CA PHE A 55 -16.31 3.83 5.95
C PHE A 55 -15.71 5.21 6.29
N ASP A 56 -14.58 5.20 6.99
CA ASP A 56 -13.90 6.44 7.39
C ASP A 56 -12.45 6.42 6.91
N GLU A 57 -11.93 7.59 6.52
CA GLU A 57 -10.49 7.83 6.25
C GLU A 57 -9.74 7.83 7.60
N LYS A 58 -9.98 6.79 8.42
CA LYS A 58 -9.51 6.70 9.82
C LYS A 58 -8.01 6.46 9.96
N PHE A 59 -7.33 6.14 8.85
CA PHE A 59 -5.90 5.93 8.87
C PHE A 59 -5.28 6.79 7.77
N GLY A 60 -4.89 7.99 8.20
CA GLY A 60 -4.18 8.96 7.39
C GLY A 60 -2.91 8.38 6.77
N TYR A 61 -2.36 9.18 5.86
CA TYR A 61 -1.14 8.92 5.12
C TYR A 61 -0.13 8.07 5.89
N THR A 62 0.05 6.79 5.51
CA THR A 62 1.21 6.05 6.02
C THR A 62 2.41 6.55 5.24
N ASN A 63 3.18 7.44 5.87
CA ASN A 63 4.50 7.82 5.39
C ASN A 63 5.48 6.72 5.78
N TYR A 64 6.15 6.14 4.80
CA TYR A 64 7.14 5.09 5.03
C TYR A 64 8.48 5.52 4.44
N LEU A 65 9.57 5.20 5.13
CA LEU A 65 10.92 5.51 4.68
C LEU A 65 11.35 4.48 3.62
N LYS A 66 11.66 4.94 2.41
CA LYS A 66 12.18 4.10 1.33
C LYS A 66 13.69 3.93 1.45
N TYR A 67 14.41 5.04 1.56
CA TYR A 67 15.86 5.06 1.77
C TYR A 67 16.35 6.44 2.22
N THR A 68 17.59 6.54 2.73
CA THR A 68 18.21 7.83 3.05
C THR A 68 19.32 8.18 2.06
N ILE A 69 19.37 9.46 1.64
CA ILE A 69 20.51 10.05 0.92
C ILE A 69 21.00 11.24 1.73
N PHE A 70 22.27 11.26 2.14
CA PHE A 70 22.88 12.41 2.83
C PHE A 70 22.00 12.95 3.97
N TYR A 71 21.52 12.06 4.85
CA TYR A 71 20.60 12.36 5.97
C TYR A 71 19.17 12.78 5.59
N LYS A 72 18.85 12.90 4.30
CA LYS A 72 17.49 13.15 3.82
C LYS A 72 16.77 11.82 3.61
N GLY A 73 15.72 11.58 4.38
CA GLY A 73 14.80 10.47 4.15
C GLY A 73 14.00 10.68 2.86
N ILE A 74 14.05 9.72 1.96
CA ILE A 74 13.11 9.59 0.84
C ILE A 74 11.94 8.76 1.35
N THR A 75 10.78 9.37 1.44
CA THR A 75 9.56 8.73 1.93
C THR A 75 8.57 8.48 0.80
N GLY A 76 7.85 7.36 0.86
CA GLY A 76 6.63 7.18 0.09
C GLY A 76 5.40 7.52 0.93
N GLY A 77 4.30 7.79 0.25
CA GLY A 77 2.99 7.98 0.87
C GLY A 77 2.05 6.85 0.52
N SER A 78 1.06 6.61 1.36
CA SER A 78 -0.09 5.77 1.02
C SER A 78 -1.40 6.48 1.35
N LYS A 79 -2.45 6.06 0.67
CA LYS A 79 -3.83 6.43 0.96
C LYS A 79 -4.57 5.18 1.36
N ASP A 80 -5.10 5.22 2.57
CA ASP A 80 -5.69 4.06 3.21
C ASP A 80 -7.15 4.32 3.57
N TYR A 81 -8.02 3.37 3.24
CA TYR A 81 -9.45 3.42 3.57
C TYR A 81 -9.84 2.15 4.29
N MET A 82 -10.40 2.29 5.49
CA MET A 82 -10.87 1.15 6.26
C MET A 82 -12.39 1.06 6.21
N PHE A 83 -12.91 -0.16 6.12
CA PHE A 83 -14.34 -0.40 6.10
C PHE A 83 -14.71 -1.70 6.78
N LEU A 84 -15.94 -1.75 7.31
CA LEU A 84 -16.56 -2.96 7.80
C LEU A 84 -17.32 -3.63 6.64
N ASP A 85 -17.13 -4.93 6.46
CA ASP A 85 -17.95 -5.72 5.54
C ASP A 85 -19.25 -6.17 6.23
N ASN A 86 -20.38 -5.85 5.61
CA ASN A 86 -21.71 -6.23 6.12
C ASN A 86 -22.01 -7.72 6.00
N TYR A 87 -21.27 -8.48 5.18
CA TYR A 87 -21.47 -9.94 5.07
C TYR A 87 -20.70 -10.73 6.12
N THR A 88 -19.43 -10.42 6.32
CA THR A 88 -18.56 -11.18 7.23
C THR A 88 -18.33 -10.51 8.58
N HIS A 89 -18.75 -9.24 8.74
CA HIS A 89 -18.46 -8.39 9.90
C HIS A 89 -16.96 -8.27 10.21
N LYS A 90 -16.11 -8.44 9.19
CA LYS A 90 -14.66 -8.21 9.28
C LYS A 90 -14.30 -6.82 8.76
N TYR A 91 -13.26 -6.25 9.35
CA TYR A 91 -12.66 -5.00 8.88
C TYR A 91 -11.64 -5.26 7.78
N PHE A 92 -11.72 -4.47 6.71
CA PHE A 92 -10.82 -4.48 5.58
C PHE A 92 -10.17 -3.10 5.41
N LYS A 93 -8.94 -3.08 4.91
CA LYS A 93 -8.17 -1.86 4.66
C LYS A 93 -7.69 -1.82 3.23
N ILE A 94 -8.28 -0.95 2.42
CA ILE A 94 -7.79 -0.60 1.09
C ILE A 94 -6.52 0.22 1.28
N MET A 95 -5.44 -0.17 0.63
CA MET A 95 -4.17 0.57 0.65
C MET A 95 -3.70 0.84 -0.77
N ARG A 96 -3.39 2.10 -1.05
CA ARG A 96 -2.85 2.55 -2.32
C ARG A 96 -1.58 3.38 -2.11
N PHE A 97 -0.50 3.03 -2.79
CA PHE A 97 0.81 3.65 -2.58
C PHE A 97 1.16 4.63 -3.69
N ASP A 98 1.80 5.73 -3.30
CA ASP A 98 2.39 6.75 -4.19
C ASP A 98 1.45 7.22 -5.32
N ILE A 99 0.20 7.48 -4.98
CA ILE A 99 -0.79 7.99 -5.92
C ILE A 99 -0.40 9.42 -6.32
N HIS A 100 -0.03 9.60 -7.58
CA HIS A 100 0.36 10.90 -8.13
C HIS A 100 -0.86 11.78 -8.48
N ASP A 101 -1.95 11.18 -8.92
CA ASP A 101 -3.22 11.88 -9.18
C ASP A 101 -4.15 11.73 -7.99
N LEU A 102 -4.19 12.76 -7.14
CA LEU A 102 -5.05 12.79 -5.95
C LEU A 102 -6.54 12.65 -6.28
N SER A 103 -6.97 12.99 -7.51
CA SER A 103 -8.37 12.84 -7.92
C SER A 103 -8.83 11.38 -8.00
N ILE A 104 -7.90 10.43 -8.05
CA ILE A 104 -8.20 8.98 -7.96
C ILE A 104 -8.76 8.62 -6.58
N THR A 105 -8.29 9.30 -5.54
CA THR A 105 -8.73 9.09 -4.15
C THR A 105 -9.80 10.09 -3.70
N SER A 106 -9.80 11.30 -4.28
CA SER A 106 -10.80 12.32 -3.99
C SER A 106 -12.17 11.86 -4.49
N GLY A 107 -13.08 11.54 -3.57
CA GLY A 107 -14.40 11.01 -3.90
C GLY A 107 -14.46 9.49 -4.01
N GLN A 108 -13.36 8.76 -3.79
CA GLN A 108 -13.38 7.30 -3.71
C GLN A 108 -14.37 6.83 -2.64
N ILE A 109 -14.46 7.56 -1.53
CA ILE A 109 -15.43 7.35 -0.46
C ILE A 109 -16.86 7.30 -1.03
N SER A 110 -17.34 8.38 -1.64
CA SER A 110 -18.71 8.45 -2.17
C SER A 110 -18.97 7.45 -3.31
N GLN A 111 -17.93 6.96 -3.98
CA GLN A 111 -18.05 5.97 -5.04
C GLN A 111 -18.03 4.52 -4.54
N ILE A 112 -17.58 4.27 -3.31
CA ILE A 112 -17.46 2.94 -2.72
C ILE A 112 -18.52 2.71 -1.63
N ASP A 113 -18.91 3.78 -0.95
CA ASP A 113 -19.77 3.73 0.21
C ASP A 113 -21.10 3.01 -0.06
N GLY A 114 -21.47 2.08 0.83
CA GLY A 114 -22.68 1.23 0.71
C GLY A 114 -22.68 0.21 -0.44
N LYS A 115 -21.66 0.20 -1.31
CA LYS A 115 -21.62 -0.65 -2.51
C LYS A 115 -21.00 -2.02 -2.25
N GLU A 116 -21.29 -2.95 -3.17
CA GLU A 116 -20.63 -4.24 -3.22
C GLU A 116 -19.36 -4.19 -4.07
N LEU A 117 -18.29 -4.78 -3.54
CA LEU A 117 -17.00 -4.87 -4.20
C LEU A 117 -16.54 -6.32 -4.36
N TYR A 118 -15.85 -6.60 -5.46
CA TYR A 118 -14.90 -7.71 -5.52
C TYR A 118 -13.54 -7.22 -5.07
N ILE A 119 -12.97 -7.85 -4.04
CA ILE A 119 -11.64 -7.55 -3.51
C ILE A 119 -10.73 -8.77 -3.59
N MET A 120 -9.43 -8.54 -3.77
CA MET A 120 -8.41 -9.58 -3.63
C MET A 120 -7.82 -9.52 -2.24
N VAL A 121 -7.89 -10.64 -1.51
CA VAL A 121 -7.38 -10.76 -0.13
C VAL A 121 -6.45 -11.96 -0.02
N ASN A 122 -5.37 -11.80 0.74
CA ASN A 122 -4.43 -12.89 0.97
C ASN A 122 -5.07 -13.99 1.84
N ASN A 123 -4.82 -15.25 1.48
CA ASN A 123 -5.39 -16.41 2.18
C ASN A 123 -4.92 -16.53 3.63
N GLU A 124 -3.69 -16.12 3.95
CA GLU A 124 -3.19 -16.17 5.32
C GLU A 124 -3.93 -15.16 6.20
N GLU A 125 -4.21 -13.97 5.69
CA GLU A 125 -4.89 -12.91 6.45
C GLU A 125 -6.38 -13.23 6.64
N ILE A 126 -7.08 -13.68 5.60
CA ILE A 126 -8.52 -13.94 5.69
C ILE A 126 -8.86 -15.18 6.56
N ASN A 127 -7.96 -16.16 6.64
CA ASN A 127 -8.15 -17.40 7.40
C ASN A 127 -7.65 -17.31 8.85
N ASP A 128 -6.80 -16.32 9.17
CA ASP A 128 -6.35 -16.06 10.54
C ASP A 128 -7.41 -15.26 11.31
N LYS A 129 -7.70 -15.70 12.55
CA LYS A 129 -8.69 -15.07 13.44
C LYS A 129 -8.19 -13.78 14.06
N SER A 130 -6.87 -13.54 14.07
CA SER A 130 -6.27 -12.30 14.55
C SER A 130 -6.52 -11.13 13.61
N TYR A 131 -6.86 -11.41 12.34
CA TYR A 131 -7.18 -10.44 11.29
C TYR A 131 -8.69 -10.21 11.15
N GLY A 132 -9.03 -9.08 10.52
CA GLY A 132 -10.41 -8.67 10.30
C GLY A 132 -11.00 -7.90 11.48
N THR A 133 -10.16 -7.44 12.40
CA THR A 133 -10.56 -6.58 13.53
C THR A 133 -10.26 -5.12 13.20
N PHE A 134 -10.86 -4.18 13.94
CA PHE A 134 -10.62 -2.76 13.75
C PHE A 134 -9.13 -2.37 13.89
N SER A 135 -8.40 -3.02 14.81
CA SER A 135 -6.98 -2.79 15.04
C SER A 135 -6.05 -3.58 14.11
N ASN A 136 -6.55 -4.68 13.51
CA ASN A 136 -5.81 -5.51 12.57
C ASN A 136 -6.71 -5.90 11.38
N PRO A 137 -6.99 -4.96 10.47
CA PRO A 137 -7.84 -5.20 9.32
C PRO A 137 -7.15 -6.09 8.28
N ILE A 138 -7.93 -6.72 7.41
CA ILE A 138 -7.42 -7.48 6.27
C ILE A 138 -7.04 -6.52 5.15
N HIS A 139 -5.83 -6.68 4.58
CA HIS A 139 -5.33 -5.74 3.57
C HIS A 139 -5.93 -6.02 2.20
N VAL A 140 -6.24 -4.94 1.48
CA VAL A 140 -6.82 -4.95 0.14
C VAL A 140 -6.00 -4.02 -0.76
N PHE A 141 -5.34 -4.59 -1.76
CA PHE A 141 -4.55 -3.84 -2.74
C PHE A 141 -5.18 -3.80 -4.13
N TYR A 142 -6.25 -4.58 -4.33
CA TYR A 142 -7.05 -4.61 -5.56
C TYR A 142 -8.53 -4.74 -5.19
N TYR A 143 -9.34 -3.91 -5.83
CA TYR A 143 -10.79 -3.87 -5.67
C TYR A 143 -11.44 -3.48 -7.00
N LYS A 144 -12.67 -3.93 -7.22
CA LYS A 144 -13.52 -3.49 -8.33
C LYS A 144 -14.99 -3.57 -7.95
N GLY A 145 -15.83 -2.76 -8.57
CA GLY A 145 -17.26 -2.81 -8.34
C GLY A 145 -17.89 -4.11 -8.86
N VAL A 146 -18.94 -4.58 -8.19
CA VAL A 146 -19.68 -5.79 -8.62
C VAL A 146 -20.62 -5.47 -9.77
N GLU A 147 -21.45 -4.44 -9.62
CA GLU A 147 -22.47 -4.07 -10.62
C GLU A 147 -21.92 -3.15 -11.70
N LYS A 148 -21.11 -2.17 -11.31
CA LYS A 148 -20.54 -1.15 -12.20
C LYS A 148 -19.12 -0.85 -11.75
N PRO A 149 -18.22 -0.47 -12.69
CA PRO A 149 -16.88 -0.04 -12.31
C PRO A 149 -16.93 1.14 -11.36
N ILE A 150 -15.97 1.21 -10.45
CA ILE A 150 -15.81 2.37 -9.58
C ILE A 150 -15.17 3.49 -10.40
N GLN A 151 -15.87 4.58 -10.57
CA GLN A 151 -15.48 5.65 -11.49
C GLN A 151 -15.53 7.02 -10.82
N LYS A 152 -14.57 7.88 -11.16
CA LYS A 152 -14.69 9.33 -10.97
C LYS A 152 -15.29 9.94 -12.24
N TYR A 153 -15.93 11.10 -12.09
CA TYR A 153 -16.47 11.84 -13.23
C TYR A 153 -16.22 13.33 -13.10
N TRP A 154 -16.05 13.99 -14.25
CA TRP A 154 -15.93 15.45 -14.34
C TRP A 154 -16.52 15.94 -15.66
N PHE A 155 -16.85 17.22 -15.73
CA PHE A 155 -17.27 17.83 -16.98
C PHE A 155 -16.05 18.29 -17.79
N SER A 156 -15.85 17.71 -18.98
CA SER A 156 -14.84 18.17 -19.93
C SER A 156 -15.40 19.32 -20.75
N ARG A 157 -14.78 20.50 -20.65
CA ARG A 157 -15.14 21.67 -21.48
C ARG A 157 -14.75 21.46 -22.94
N GLU A 158 -13.66 20.75 -23.20
CA GLU A 158 -13.18 20.45 -24.56
C GLU A 158 -14.14 19.52 -25.31
N GLU A 159 -14.64 18.49 -24.62
CA GLU A 159 -15.55 17.51 -25.21
C GLU A 159 -17.03 17.85 -24.98
N ASN A 160 -17.31 18.96 -24.28
CA ASN A 160 -18.64 19.43 -23.86
C ASN A 160 -19.54 18.32 -23.29
N LYS A 161 -18.96 17.42 -22.48
CA LYS A 161 -19.66 16.25 -21.91
C LYS A 161 -19.05 15.82 -20.57
N ILE A 162 -19.81 15.00 -19.83
CA ILE A 162 -19.31 14.33 -18.62
C ILE A 162 -18.40 13.18 -19.05
N VAL A 163 -17.18 13.18 -18.54
CA VAL A 163 -16.18 12.12 -18.71
C VAL A 163 -16.22 11.23 -17.47
N TYR A 164 -16.16 9.92 -17.69
CA TYR A 164 -16.07 8.91 -16.64
C TYR A 164 -14.73 8.20 -16.76
N GLU A 165 -13.99 8.10 -15.65
CA GLU A 165 -12.70 7.41 -15.59
C GLU A 165 -12.73 6.39 -14.46
N SER A 166 -12.28 5.17 -14.74
CA SER A 166 -12.17 4.13 -13.71
C SER A 166 -11.09 4.49 -12.69
N ILE A 167 -11.41 4.33 -11.41
CA ILE A 167 -10.46 4.46 -10.30
C ILE A 167 -10.11 3.09 -9.68
N GLU A 168 -10.51 2.01 -10.34
CA GLU A 168 -10.14 0.65 -9.97
C GLU A 168 -8.65 0.42 -10.23
N PRO A 169 -7.91 -0.24 -9.33
CA PRO A 169 -6.49 -0.51 -9.55
C PRO A 169 -6.28 -1.38 -10.78
N THR A 170 -5.35 -0.98 -11.64
CA THR A 170 -4.81 -1.83 -12.70
C THR A 170 -3.98 -2.97 -12.10
N GLN A 171 -3.70 -4.02 -12.90
CA GLN A 171 -2.82 -5.12 -12.46
C GLN A 171 -1.43 -4.61 -12.04
N LYS A 172 -0.88 -3.63 -12.77
CA LYS A 172 0.40 -3.01 -12.46
C LYS A 172 0.37 -2.26 -11.12
N GLU A 173 -0.71 -1.53 -10.85
CA GLU A 173 -0.89 -0.85 -9.56
C GLU A 173 -1.09 -1.86 -8.42
N TYR A 174 -1.79 -2.96 -8.66
CA TYR A 174 -1.93 -4.03 -7.66
C TYR A 174 -0.56 -4.63 -7.28
N GLU A 175 0.24 -5.02 -8.27
CA GLU A 175 1.60 -5.53 -8.06
C GLU A 175 2.50 -4.51 -7.35
N TYR A 176 2.37 -3.24 -7.73
CA TYR A 176 3.09 -2.15 -7.08
C TYR A 176 2.70 -2.01 -5.61
N ASN A 177 1.40 -1.94 -5.31
CA ASN A 177 0.87 -1.80 -3.95
C ASN A 177 1.29 -2.97 -3.06
N VAL A 178 1.19 -4.21 -3.57
CA VAL A 178 1.68 -5.41 -2.87
C VAL A 178 3.18 -5.28 -2.60
N THR A 179 3.96 -4.89 -3.61
CA THR A 179 5.41 -4.75 -3.45
C THR A 179 5.77 -3.69 -2.41
N GLN A 180 5.13 -2.52 -2.41
CA GLN A 180 5.39 -1.47 -1.43
C GLN A 180 5.02 -1.93 -0.02
N TYR A 181 3.86 -2.56 0.14
CA TYR A 181 3.44 -3.11 1.43
C TYR A 181 4.44 -4.13 1.96
N LEU A 182 4.79 -5.14 1.16
CA LEU A 182 5.73 -6.18 1.56
C LEU A 182 7.13 -5.62 1.88
N THR A 183 7.58 -4.62 1.14
CA THR A 183 8.93 -4.05 1.28
C THR A 183 9.04 -3.10 2.46
N TYR A 184 8.05 -2.24 2.67
CA TYR A 184 8.20 -1.08 3.57
C TYR A 184 7.20 -1.01 4.72
N VAL A 185 6.04 -1.66 4.61
CA VAL A 185 5.00 -1.59 5.65
C VAL A 185 4.99 -2.85 6.51
N MET A 186 5.16 -4.02 5.89
CA MET A 186 5.26 -5.28 6.60
C MET A 186 6.54 -5.30 7.45
N THR A 187 6.40 -5.65 8.73
CA THR A 187 7.57 -5.76 9.61
C THR A 187 8.49 -6.91 9.17
N ALA A 188 9.79 -6.78 9.41
CA ALA A 188 10.76 -7.84 9.09
C ALA A 188 10.42 -9.18 9.75
N LYS A 189 9.87 -9.15 10.97
CA LYS A 189 9.41 -10.34 11.68
C LYS A 189 8.26 -11.02 10.94
N MET A 190 7.20 -10.28 10.62
CA MET A 190 6.06 -10.81 9.88
C MET A 190 6.46 -11.32 8.49
N PHE A 191 7.36 -10.60 7.81
CA PHE A 191 7.85 -11.00 6.50
C PHE A 191 8.61 -12.33 6.55
N LYS A 192 9.53 -12.49 7.50
CA LYS A 192 10.24 -13.76 7.72
C LYS A 192 9.29 -14.89 8.11
N GLU A 193 8.35 -14.62 9.03
CA GLU A 193 7.36 -15.62 9.44
C GLU A 193 6.47 -16.06 8.28
N ARG A 194 6.16 -15.17 7.34
CA ARG A 194 5.34 -15.46 6.16
C ARG A 194 6.12 -16.20 5.08
N PHE A 195 7.33 -15.77 4.75
CA PHE A 195 8.04 -16.22 3.55
C PHE A 195 9.26 -17.11 3.79
N ASP A 196 9.81 -17.13 4.99
CA ASP A 196 11.01 -17.93 5.32
C ASP A 196 10.71 -19.17 6.18
N LYS A 197 9.46 -19.39 6.62
CA LYS A 197 9.07 -20.56 7.44
C LYS A 197 9.29 -21.93 6.77
N ASN A 198 9.50 -21.98 5.45
CA ASN A 198 9.72 -23.24 4.71
C ASN A 198 11.18 -23.43 4.25
N LYS A 199 12.17 -22.75 4.84
CA LYS A 199 13.60 -23.00 4.62
C LYS A 199 14.24 -23.82 5.75
N SER A 200 13.54 -24.85 6.22
CA SER A 200 14.07 -25.88 7.13
C SER A 200 14.22 -27.19 6.38
#